data_AF-A0A7Y8A274-F1
#
_entry.id   AF-A0A7Y8A274-F1
#
_cell.length_a   1.000
_cell.length_b   1.000
_cell.length_c   1.000
_cell.angle_alpha   90.00
_cell.angle_beta   90.00
_cell.angle_gamma   90.00
#
_symmetry.space_group_name_H-M   'P 1'
#
loop_
_entity.id
_entity.type
_entity.pdbx_description
1 polymer ?
#
loop_
_entity_poly.entity_id
_entity_poly.type
_entity_poly.pdbx_seq_one_letter_code
_entity_poly.pdbx_strand_id
1 'polypeptide(L)'
;MKTQQCFSCGAREGMTHFEGRGETISVKGMERRVDNLSGWECQKCGEVEWDPESSERHGQAGDELVIAARQMIGAEMKRIRRTLHLTQKEAVQLLSGGGHNAFSRYERGELLPPKALMLLMRLLDRYPHLLADAKVLADGADLRGAFTYTVNTEPEALKVS
;
A
#
# COMPACT_ATOMS: atom_id res chain seq x y z
N MET A 1 -29.46 -13.28 29.17
CA MET A 1 -28.56 -12.73 28.13
C MET A 1 -27.27 -13.54 28.21
N LYS A 2 -26.78 -14.11 27.12
CA LYS A 2 -25.50 -14.85 27.16
C LYS A 2 -24.36 -13.83 27.23
N THR A 3 -23.46 -14.00 28.19
CA THR A 3 -22.25 -13.18 28.36
C THR A 3 -21.02 -14.08 28.37
N GLN A 4 -19.87 -13.53 27.98
CA GLN A 4 -18.60 -14.24 28.04
C GLN A 4 -17.44 -13.29 28.38
N GLN A 5 -16.29 -13.88 28.70
CA GLN A 5 -15.07 -13.11 28.96
C GLN A 5 -14.56 -12.46 27.67
N CYS A 6 -14.16 -11.19 27.76
CA CYS A 6 -13.46 -10.52 26.68
C CYS A 6 -11.98 -10.95 26.68
N PHE A 7 -11.50 -11.50 25.57
CA PHE A 7 -10.10 -11.92 25.42
C PHE A 7 -9.11 -10.76 25.19
N SER A 8 -9.62 -9.58 24.81
CA SER A 8 -8.82 -8.37 24.57
C SER A 8 -8.50 -7.62 25.87
N CYS A 9 -9.50 -7.35 26.72
CA CYS A 9 -9.30 -6.61 27.99
C CYS A 9 -9.43 -7.44 29.27
N GLY A 10 -9.79 -8.72 29.18
CA GLY A 10 -9.91 -9.64 30.32
C GLY A 10 -11.19 -9.54 31.15
N ALA A 11 -12.12 -8.63 30.81
CA ALA A 11 -13.40 -8.48 31.52
C ALA A 11 -14.23 -9.78 31.47
N ARG A 12 -14.46 -10.42 32.62
CA ARG A 12 -15.06 -11.77 32.74
C ARG A 12 -16.45 -11.93 32.13
N GLU A 13 -17.26 -10.88 32.13
CA GLU A 13 -18.58 -10.84 31.51
C GLU A 13 -18.71 -9.58 30.64
N GLY A 14 -17.59 -9.20 30.00
CA GLY A 14 -17.53 -7.98 29.20
C GLY A 14 -18.30 -8.09 27.89
N MET A 15 -18.36 -9.29 27.30
CA MET A 15 -18.91 -9.52 25.97
C MET A 15 -20.41 -9.80 26.02
N THR A 16 -21.19 -9.08 25.22
CA THR A 16 -22.61 -9.32 24.99
C THR A 16 -22.84 -9.67 23.52
N HIS A 17 -23.62 -10.73 23.26
CA HIS A 17 -23.97 -11.14 21.90
C HIS A 17 -25.00 -10.19 21.28
N PHE A 18 -24.87 -9.92 19.99
CA PHE A 18 -25.78 -9.11 19.18
C PHE A 18 -26.05 -9.76 17.82
N GLU A 19 -27.16 -9.37 17.19
CA GLU A 19 -27.59 -9.84 15.87
C GLU A 19 -28.17 -8.68 15.05
N GLY A 20 -28.17 -8.81 13.71
CA GLY A 20 -28.81 -7.86 12.79
C GLY A 20 -28.10 -6.51 12.64
N ARG A 21 -26.85 -6.38 13.09
CA ARG A 21 -26.07 -5.14 12.97
C ARG A 21 -25.66 -4.90 11.52
N GLY A 22 -25.65 -3.65 11.08
CA GLY A 22 -25.01 -3.27 9.82
C GLY A 22 -23.79 -2.40 10.09
N GLU A 23 -22.67 -2.73 9.46
CA GLU A 23 -21.40 -2.01 9.55
C GLU A 23 -20.99 -1.46 8.19
N THR A 24 -20.25 -0.34 8.18
CA THR A 24 -19.67 0.21 6.95
C THR A 24 -18.16 0.12 7.02
N ILE A 25 -17.59 -0.67 6.12
CA ILE A 25 -16.14 -0.85 5.99
C ILE A 25 -15.61 0.23 5.04
N SER A 26 -14.50 0.86 5.38
CA SER A 26 -13.82 1.85 4.53
C SER A 26 -12.38 1.47 4.25
N VAL A 27 -12.00 1.47 2.96
CA VAL A 27 -10.62 1.23 2.51
C VAL A 27 -10.25 2.29 1.49
N LYS A 28 -9.24 3.12 1.82
CA LYS A 28 -8.73 4.17 0.92
C LYS A 28 -9.83 5.10 0.37
N GLY A 29 -10.86 5.39 1.16
CA GLY A 29 -11.98 6.26 0.79
C GLY A 29 -13.09 5.58 -0.02
N MET A 30 -13.01 4.27 -0.25
CA MET A 30 -14.11 3.48 -0.77
C MET A 30 -14.84 2.81 0.38
N GLU A 31 -16.16 2.73 0.28
CA GLU A 31 -17.01 2.23 1.36
C GLU A 31 -17.86 1.05 0.89
N ARG A 32 -18.04 0.08 1.78
CA ARG A 32 -18.94 -1.07 1.59
C ARG A 32 -19.70 -1.31 2.88
N ARG A 33 -21.03 -1.23 2.79
CA ARG A 33 -21.92 -1.64 3.87
C ARG A 33 -22.11 -3.16 3.87
N VAL A 34 -22.01 -3.76 5.05
CA VAL A 34 -22.29 -5.18 5.32
C VAL A 34 -23.40 -5.24 6.35
N ASP A 35 -24.55 -5.76 5.96
CA ASP A 35 -25.72 -5.88 6.82
C ASP A 35 -25.83 -7.27 7.45
N ASN A 36 -26.73 -7.40 8.42
CA ASN A 36 -27.07 -8.64 9.10
C ASN A 36 -25.84 -9.35 9.73
N LEU A 37 -25.02 -8.58 10.43
CA LEU A 37 -23.89 -9.07 11.20
C LEU A 37 -24.32 -9.44 12.61
N SER A 38 -23.70 -10.49 13.12
CA SER A 38 -23.87 -11.02 14.47
C SER A 38 -22.50 -11.35 15.06
N GLY A 39 -22.44 -11.30 16.38
CA GLY A 39 -21.21 -11.56 17.11
C GLY A 39 -21.29 -11.05 18.53
N TRP A 40 -20.13 -10.82 19.13
CA TRP A 40 -19.99 -10.42 20.51
C TRP A 40 -19.29 -9.07 20.58
N GLU A 41 -19.80 -8.16 21.40
CA GLU A 41 -19.16 -6.86 21.65
C GLU A 41 -18.88 -6.67 23.14
N CYS A 42 -17.64 -6.27 23.44
CA CYS A 42 -17.24 -5.91 24.80
C CYS A 42 -17.80 -4.56 25.22
N GLN A 43 -18.68 -4.54 26.22
CA GLN A 43 -19.25 -3.31 26.80
C GLN A 43 -18.24 -2.50 27.63
N LYS A 44 -16.97 -2.92 27.71
CA LYS A 44 -15.89 -2.24 28.42
C LYS A 44 -14.85 -1.61 27.49
N CYS A 45 -14.40 -2.33 26.47
CA CYS A 45 -13.34 -1.87 25.57
C CYS A 45 -13.77 -1.73 24.10
N GLY A 46 -14.98 -2.15 23.73
CA GLY A 46 -15.49 -2.07 22.36
C GLY A 46 -14.93 -3.12 21.40
N GLU A 47 -14.21 -4.14 21.90
CA GLU A 47 -13.77 -5.28 21.07
C GLU A 47 -14.98 -6.00 20.46
N VAL A 48 -14.89 -6.36 19.18
CA VAL A 48 -15.93 -7.09 18.46
C VAL A 48 -15.39 -8.40 17.91
N GLU A 49 -16.04 -9.50 18.27
CA GLU A 49 -15.77 -10.83 17.75
C GLU A 49 -16.96 -11.30 16.91
N TRP A 50 -16.80 -11.39 15.58
CA TRP A 50 -17.87 -11.82 14.69
C TRP A 50 -18.15 -13.32 14.80
N ASP A 51 -19.42 -13.71 14.70
CA ASP A 51 -19.78 -15.12 14.49
C ASP A 51 -19.21 -15.63 13.16
N PRO A 52 -18.98 -16.95 12.98
CA PRO A 52 -18.26 -17.47 11.81
C PRO A 52 -18.77 -16.98 10.45
N GLU A 53 -20.09 -17.00 10.24
CA GLU A 53 -20.71 -16.55 8.98
C GLU A 53 -20.60 -15.02 8.78
N SER A 54 -20.75 -14.27 9.87
CA SER A 54 -20.58 -12.80 9.87
C SER A 54 -19.12 -12.41 9.64
N SER A 55 -18.17 -13.16 10.21
CA SER A 55 -16.73 -13.00 10.01
C SER A 55 -16.34 -13.22 8.56
N GLU A 56 -16.86 -14.27 7.93
CA GLU A 56 -16.64 -14.55 6.51
C GLU A 56 -17.19 -13.41 5.63
N ARG A 57 -18.44 -12.99 5.83
CA ARG A 57 -19.04 -11.87 5.07
C ARG A 57 -18.26 -10.57 5.24
N HIS A 58 -17.93 -10.23 6.49
CA HIS A 58 -17.19 -9.00 6.80
C HIS A 58 -15.78 -9.05 6.19
N GLY A 59 -15.09 -10.18 6.28
CA GLY A 59 -13.78 -10.41 5.68
C GLY A 59 -13.80 -10.29 4.16
N GLN A 60 -14.74 -10.98 3.49
CA GLN A 60 -14.91 -10.91 2.04
C GLN A 60 -15.17 -9.49 1.55
N ALA A 61 -16.06 -8.74 2.23
CA ALA A 61 -16.33 -7.34 1.88
C ALA A 61 -15.08 -6.44 2.02
N GLY A 62 -14.26 -6.68 3.05
CA GLY A 62 -12.98 -5.99 3.21
C GLY A 62 -11.99 -6.32 2.09
N ASP A 63 -11.85 -7.60 1.75
CA ASP A 63 -10.96 -8.06 0.68
C ASP A 63 -11.38 -7.51 -0.69
N GLU A 64 -12.67 -7.51 -1.01
CA GLU A 64 -13.23 -6.90 -2.22
C GLU A 64 -12.82 -5.43 -2.35
N LEU A 65 -12.95 -4.65 -1.29
CA LEU A 65 -12.53 -3.25 -1.27
C LEU A 65 -11.02 -3.09 -1.48
N VAL A 66 -10.19 -3.91 -0.82
CA VAL A 66 -8.74 -3.87 -0.99
C VAL A 66 -8.35 -4.21 -2.44
N ILE A 67 -8.96 -5.24 -3.01
CA ILE A 67 -8.72 -5.67 -4.41
C ILE A 67 -9.15 -4.58 -5.38
N ALA A 68 -10.35 -4.03 -5.22
CA ALA A 68 -10.85 -2.93 -6.03
C ALA A 68 -9.89 -1.72 -5.99
N ALA A 69 -9.37 -1.38 -4.80
CA ALA A 69 -8.45 -0.25 -4.64
C ALA A 69 -7.17 -0.47 -5.44
N ARG A 70 -6.62 -1.69 -5.39
CA ARG A 70 -5.41 -2.06 -6.12
C ARG A 70 -5.65 -2.02 -7.63
N GLN A 71 -6.79 -2.52 -8.09
CA GLN A 71 -7.16 -2.49 -9.51
C GLN A 71 -7.32 -1.06 -10.03
N MET A 72 -7.96 -0.17 -9.27
CA MET A 72 -8.09 1.24 -9.64
C MET A 72 -6.73 1.95 -9.73
N ILE A 73 -5.85 1.70 -8.75
CA ILE A 73 -4.47 2.22 -8.77
C ILE A 73 -3.72 1.69 -10.00
N GLY A 74 -3.82 0.39 -10.29
CA GLY A 74 -3.20 -0.24 -11.45
C GLY A 74 -3.71 0.32 -12.78
N ALA A 75 -5.02 0.55 -12.89
CA ALA A 75 -5.64 1.17 -14.06
C ALA A 75 -5.12 2.60 -14.28
N GLU A 76 -4.96 3.38 -13.21
CA GLU A 76 -4.42 4.74 -13.29
C GLU A 76 -2.95 4.74 -13.72
N MET A 77 -2.11 3.83 -13.19
CA MET A 77 -0.74 3.67 -13.68
C MET A 77 -0.69 3.34 -15.16
N LYS A 78 -1.56 2.41 -15.62
CA LYS A 78 -1.66 2.03 -17.03
C LYS A 78 -2.06 3.22 -17.91
N ARG A 79 -3.02 4.03 -17.46
CA ARG A 79 -3.46 5.24 -18.17
C ARG A 79 -2.30 6.22 -18.31
N ILE A 80 -1.66 6.60 -17.21
CA ILE A 80 -0.53 7.53 -17.19
C ILE A 80 0.60 7.05 -18.08
N ARG A 81 1.01 5.78 -17.94
CA ARG A 81 2.09 5.22 -18.76
C ARG A 81 1.79 5.32 -20.26
N ARG A 82 0.55 5.07 -20.67
CA ARG A 82 0.11 5.20 -22.06
C ARG A 82 0.08 6.65 -22.53
N THR A 83 -0.34 7.60 -21.67
CA THR A 83 -0.25 9.04 -21.96
C THR A 83 1.19 9.48 -22.17
N LEU A 84 2.14 8.92 -21.42
CA LEU A 84 3.57 9.17 -21.58
C LEU A 84 4.22 8.40 -22.75
N HIS A 85 3.43 7.63 -23.51
CA HIS A 85 3.90 6.79 -24.61
C HIS A 85 5.00 5.80 -24.23
N LEU A 86 4.99 5.29 -23.00
CA LEU A 86 5.95 4.30 -22.52
C LEU A 86 5.40 2.88 -22.61
N THR A 87 6.22 1.93 -23.03
CA THR A 87 5.99 0.51 -22.78
C THR A 87 6.21 0.18 -21.30
N GLN A 88 5.73 -0.98 -20.84
CA GLN A 88 5.99 -1.43 -19.47
C GLN A 88 7.50 -1.59 -19.22
N LYS A 89 8.25 -2.09 -20.21
CA LYS A 89 9.72 -2.27 -20.13
C LYS A 89 10.44 -0.93 -19.97
N GLU A 90 10.10 0.06 -20.80
CA GLU A 90 10.70 1.40 -20.71
C GLU A 90 10.36 2.06 -19.38
N ALA A 91 9.11 1.95 -18.91
CA ALA A 91 8.71 2.51 -17.63
C ALA A 91 9.44 1.85 -16.45
N VAL A 92 9.72 0.53 -16.51
CA VAL A 92 10.56 -0.15 -15.52
C VAL A 92 11.96 0.47 -15.49
N GLN A 93 12.62 0.51 -16.66
CA GLN A 93 13.99 0.98 -16.81
C GLN A 93 14.16 2.44 -16.39
N LEU A 94 13.18 3.29 -16.75
CA LEU A 94 13.24 4.72 -16.53
C LEU A 94 12.82 5.15 -15.12
N LEU A 95 11.72 4.59 -14.59
CA LEU A 95 11.03 5.17 -13.43
C LEU A 95 11.16 4.36 -12.14
N SER A 96 11.20 3.03 -12.24
CA SER A 96 11.09 2.18 -11.03
C SER A 96 12.39 1.48 -10.65
N GLY A 97 13.25 1.15 -11.63
CA GLY A 97 14.42 0.30 -11.42
C GLY A 97 14.09 -1.12 -10.90
N GLY A 98 12.82 -1.52 -10.89
CA GLY A 98 12.36 -2.82 -10.40
C GLY A 98 12.62 -3.96 -11.39
N GLY A 99 12.20 -5.18 -11.03
CA GLY A 99 12.25 -6.32 -11.95
C GLY A 99 11.42 -6.08 -13.22
N HIS A 100 11.76 -6.75 -14.32
CA HIS A 100 11.16 -6.52 -15.65
C HIS A 100 9.61 -6.61 -15.69
N ASN A 101 8.99 -7.30 -14.72
CA ASN A 101 7.54 -7.48 -14.62
C ASN A 101 6.84 -6.50 -13.65
N ALA A 102 7.56 -5.53 -13.07
CA ALA A 102 7.00 -4.66 -12.02
C ALA A 102 5.74 -3.93 -12.48
N PHE A 103 5.81 -3.20 -13.61
CA PHE A 103 4.65 -2.50 -14.17
C PHE A 103 3.50 -3.44 -14.55
N SER A 104 3.81 -4.65 -15.02
CA SER A 104 2.79 -5.66 -15.33
C SER A 104 1.99 -6.05 -14.09
N ARG A 105 2.67 -6.27 -12.96
CA ARG A 105 2.07 -6.62 -11.66
C ARG A 105 1.31 -5.44 -11.05
N TYR A 106 1.87 -4.23 -11.15
CA TYR A 106 1.20 -3.02 -10.68
C TYR A 106 -0.10 -2.76 -11.45
N GLU A 107 -0.07 -2.84 -12.78
CA GLU A 107 -1.23 -2.58 -13.63
C GLU A 107 -2.35 -3.62 -13.48
N ARG A 108 -2.02 -4.85 -13.07
CA ARG A 108 -3.00 -5.88 -12.72
C ARG A 108 -3.49 -5.81 -11.26
N GLY A 109 -2.94 -4.90 -10.44
CA GLY A 109 -3.28 -4.81 -9.02
C GLY A 109 -2.73 -5.95 -8.16
N GLU A 110 -1.84 -6.79 -8.70
CA GLU A 110 -1.21 -7.90 -7.97
C GLU A 110 -0.19 -7.41 -6.93
N LEU A 111 0.37 -6.23 -7.17
CA LEU A 111 1.33 -5.58 -6.28
C LEU A 111 1.03 -4.08 -6.23
N LEU A 112 1.15 -3.48 -5.05
CA LEU A 112 1.05 -2.03 -4.93
C LEU A 112 2.37 -1.37 -5.38
N PRO A 113 2.30 -0.29 -6.18
CA PRO A 113 3.49 0.48 -6.51
C PRO A 113 4.01 1.24 -5.28
N PRO A 114 5.32 1.51 -5.19
CA PRO A 114 5.85 2.45 -4.21
C PRO A 114 5.18 3.82 -4.32
N LYS A 115 4.93 4.47 -3.18
CA LYS A 115 4.29 5.80 -3.14
C LYS A 115 5.03 6.84 -3.99
N ALA A 116 6.37 6.82 -3.95
CA ALA A 116 7.21 7.73 -4.74
C ALA A 116 7.02 7.53 -6.25
N LEU A 117 6.92 6.28 -6.71
CA LEU A 117 6.68 5.97 -8.14
C LEU A 117 5.33 6.52 -8.61
N MET A 118 4.27 6.31 -7.81
CA MET A 118 2.95 6.87 -8.13
C MET A 118 2.97 8.41 -8.18
N LEU A 119 3.66 9.05 -7.23
CA LEU A 119 3.81 10.50 -7.21
C LEU A 119 4.54 11.02 -8.47
N LEU A 120 5.67 10.41 -8.82
CA LEU A 120 6.44 10.75 -10.02
C LEU A 120 5.59 10.58 -11.28
N MET A 121 4.90 9.45 -11.42
CA MET A 121 4.02 9.21 -12.56
C MET A 121 2.91 10.28 -12.67
N ARG A 122 2.26 10.63 -11.57
CA ARG A 122 1.22 11.68 -11.57
C ARG A 122 1.79 13.07 -11.86
N LEU A 123 3.02 13.36 -11.46
CA LEU A 123 3.72 14.59 -11.81
C LEU A 123 4.00 14.65 -13.32
N LEU A 124 4.51 13.56 -13.89
CA LEU A 124 4.76 13.44 -15.33
C LEU A 124 3.48 13.47 -16.16
N ASP A 125 2.39 12.87 -15.66
CA ASP A 125 1.07 12.99 -16.31
C ASP A 125 0.57 14.43 -16.38
N ARG A 126 0.82 15.21 -15.32
CA ARG A 126 0.48 16.65 -15.27
C ARG A 126 1.42 17.49 -16.14
N TYR A 127 2.70 17.13 -16.21
CA TYR A 127 3.73 17.86 -16.95
C TYR A 127 4.53 16.92 -17.88
N PRO A 128 3.95 16.44 -18.99
CA PRO A 128 4.58 15.41 -19.84
C PRO A 128 5.92 15.81 -20.44
N HIS A 129 6.17 17.12 -20.62
CA HIS A 129 7.45 17.64 -21.12
C HIS A 129 8.64 17.30 -20.21
N LEU A 130 8.41 17.15 -18.89
CA LEU A 130 9.44 16.74 -17.93
C LEU A 130 9.92 15.30 -18.13
N LEU A 131 9.27 14.50 -18.99
CA LEU A 131 9.75 13.18 -19.35
C LEU A 131 11.13 13.23 -20.03
N ALA A 132 11.43 14.30 -20.77
CA ALA A 132 12.76 14.51 -21.36
C ALA A 132 13.82 14.65 -20.27
N ASP A 133 13.56 15.51 -19.28
CA ASP A 133 14.46 15.73 -18.14
C ASP A 133 14.61 14.45 -17.31
N ALA A 134 13.50 13.73 -17.07
CA ALA A 134 13.55 12.45 -16.35
C ALA A 134 14.47 11.43 -17.04
N LYS A 135 14.49 11.39 -18.39
CA LYS A 135 15.42 10.51 -19.14
C LYS A 135 16.87 10.94 -18.98
N VAL A 136 17.15 12.25 -18.99
CA VAL A 136 18.50 12.78 -18.76
C VAL A 136 18.98 12.45 -17.34
N LEU A 137 18.14 12.71 -16.34
CA LEU A 137 18.45 12.45 -14.93
C LEU A 137 18.63 10.95 -14.64
N ALA A 138 17.84 10.08 -15.29
CA ALA A 138 17.97 8.64 -15.13
C ALA A 138 19.31 8.09 -15.64
N ASP A 139 19.97 8.78 -16.58
CA ASP A 139 21.32 8.41 -17.04
C ASP A 139 22.40 8.73 -15.98
N GLY A 140 22.06 9.55 -14.97
CA GLY A 140 22.92 9.91 -13.85
C GLY A 140 24.19 10.67 -14.27
N ALA A 141 24.17 11.29 -15.44
CA ALA A 141 25.32 12.00 -16.00
C ALA A 141 25.79 13.16 -15.11
N ASP A 142 24.82 13.84 -14.51
CA ASP A 142 25.00 14.92 -13.54
C ASP A 142 25.66 14.46 -12.23
N LEU A 143 25.50 13.19 -11.87
CA LEU A 143 26.10 12.62 -10.66
C LEU A 143 27.52 12.09 -10.89
N ARG A 144 27.95 11.90 -12.15
CA ARG A 144 29.30 11.43 -12.49
C ARG A 144 30.33 12.52 -12.14
N GLY A 145 31.02 12.34 -11.01
CA GLY A 145 32.00 13.30 -10.49
C GLY A 145 31.45 14.30 -9.47
N ALA A 146 30.15 14.23 -9.13
CA ALA A 146 29.54 15.06 -8.09
C ALA A 146 30.00 14.68 -6.66
N PHE A 147 30.54 13.47 -6.50
CA PHE A 147 30.99 12.95 -5.21
C PHE A 147 32.50 12.72 -5.23
N THR A 148 33.24 13.44 -4.40
CA THR A 148 34.63 13.11 -4.05
C THR A 148 34.62 12.21 -2.83
N TYR A 149 35.26 11.04 -2.90
CA TYR A 149 35.48 10.21 -1.73
C TYR A 149 36.98 10.14 -1.42
N THR A 150 37.34 10.31 -0.15
CA THR A 150 38.72 10.17 0.32
C THR A 150 38.88 8.78 0.90
N VAL A 151 39.81 7.98 0.36
CA VAL A 151 40.18 6.70 0.96
C VAL A 151 41.31 6.94 1.94
N ASN A 152 41.03 6.84 3.24
CA ASN A 152 42.09 6.78 4.24
C ASN A 152 42.64 5.35 4.28
N THR A 153 43.75 5.11 3.57
CA THR A 153 44.40 3.80 3.47
C THR A 153 45.36 3.48 4.61
N GLU A 154 45.66 4.43 5.50
CA GLU A 154 46.58 4.17 6.62
C GLU A 154 45.81 3.84 7.91
N PRO A 155 46.08 2.69 8.55
CA PRO A 155 45.67 2.50 9.93
C PRO A 155 46.50 3.45 10.78
N GLU A 156 45.87 4.50 11.32
CA GLU A 156 46.48 5.35 12.34
C GLU A 156 46.95 4.44 13.48
N ALA A 157 48.26 4.20 13.54
CA ALA A 157 48.87 3.55 14.68
C ALA A 157 48.63 4.47 15.88
N LEU A 158 47.68 4.09 16.73
CA LEU A 158 47.43 4.68 18.04
C LEU A 158 48.77 4.73 18.79
N LYS A 159 49.42 5.90 18.76
CA LYS A 159 50.52 6.21 19.67
C LYS A 159 49.90 6.49 21.03
N VAL A 160 49.80 5.42 21.82
CA VAL A 160 49.52 5.52 23.26
C VAL A 160 50.76 6.16 23.90
N SER A 161 50.54 7.28 24.60
CA SER A 161 51.54 7.92 25.47
C SER A 161 51.51 7.29 26.87
#